data_AF-A0A7M2AEA8-F1
#
_entry.id   AF-A0A7M2AEA8-F1
#
_cell.length_a   1.000
_cell.length_b   1.000
_cell.length_c   1.000
_cell.angle_alpha   90.00
_cell.angle_beta   90.00
_cell.angle_gamma   90.00
#
_symmetry.space_group_name_H-M   'P 1'
#
loop_
_entity.id
_entity.type
_entity.pdbx_description
1 polymer ?
#
loop_
_entity_poly.entity_id
_entity_poly.type
_entity_poly.pdbx_seq_one_letter_code
_entity_poly.pdbx_strand_id
1 'polypeptide(L)'
;MKIQYADETDYSYIFERDRHIHPSLVETKIKENWEHLMKQKGFDTVMTSTQSDEHAQHFYRKLGYVDAGSLLLETQPLEIILIKKI
;
A
#
# COMPACT_ATOMS: atom_id res chain seq x y z
N MET A 1 -7.92 -19.54 7.39
CA MET A 1 -7.69 -18.62 6.25
C MET A 1 -6.19 -18.43 6.10
N LYS A 2 -5.59 -18.78 4.97
CA LYS A 2 -4.16 -18.52 4.69
C LYS A 2 -4.07 -17.22 3.89
N ILE A 3 -3.30 -16.25 4.38
CA ILE A 3 -2.98 -15.02 3.66
C ILE A 3 -1.63 -15.26 2.97
N GLN A 4 -1.60 -15.06 1.65
CA GLN A 4 -0.37 -15.13 0.84
C GLN A 4 -0.06 -13.73 0.31
N TYR A 5 1.23 -13.43 0.15
CA TYR A 5 1.67 -12.19 -0.48
C TYR A 5 1.35 -12.22 -1.97
N ALA A 6 1.00 -11.07 -2.54
CA ALA A 6 0.84 -10.93 -3.98
C ALA A 6 2.21 -11.04 -4.65
N ASP A 7 2.28 -11.81 -5.73
CA ASP A 7 3.48 -11.95 -6.55
C ASP A 7 3.23 -11.45 -7.98
N GLU A 8 4.19 -11.64 -8.89
CA GLU A 8 4.10 -11.16 -10.27
C GLU A 8 2.88 -11.72 -11.02
N THR A 9 2.36 -12.88 -10.62
CA THR A 9 1.17 -13.48 -11.23
C THR A 9 -0.12 -12.73 -10.87
N ASP A 10 -0.12 -11.99 -9.76
CA ASP A 10 -1.25 -11.17 -9.31
C ASP A 10 -1.30 -9.79 -9.98
N TYR A 11 -0.26 -9.40 -10.73
CA TYR A 11 -0.13 -8.07 -11.33
C TYR A 11 -1.33 -7.70 -12.20
N SER A 12 -1.69 -8.56 -13.16
CA SER A 12 -2.79 -8.29 -14.11
C SER A 12 -4.13 -8.15 -13.38
N TYR A 13 -4.36 -8.97 -12.35
CA TYR A 13 -5.57 -8.91 -11.54
C TYR A 13 -5.66 -7.58 -10.77
N ILE A 14 -4.56 -7.13 -10.18
CA ILE A 14 -4.50 -5.87 -9.42
C ILE A 14 -4.66 -4.67 -10.35
N PHE A 15 -3.94 -4.66 -11.49
CA PHE A 15 -3.99 -3.58 -12.46
C PHE A 15 -5.37 -3.41 -13.11
N GLU A 16 -6.05 -4.51 -13.45
CA GLU A 16 -7.39 -4.43 -14.06
C GLU A 16 -8.48 -4.00 -13.08
N ARG A 17 -8.30 -4.29 -11.79
CA ARG A 17 -9.32 -4.04 -10.76
C ARG A 17 -9.13 -2.72 -10.03
N ASP A 18 -7.94 -2.14 -10.06
CA ASP A 18 -7.63 -0.87 -9.44
C ASP A 18 -7.25 0.17 -10.52
N ARG A 19 -8.23 0.95 -10.97
CA ARG A 19 -8.07 1.86 -12.12
C ARG A 19 -7.24 3.12 -11.79
N HIS A 20 -6.91 3.34 -10.52
CA HIS A 20 -6.16 4.51 -10.08
C HIS A 20 -4.73 4.19 -9.66
N ILE A 21 -4.39 2.90 -9.47
CA ILE A 21 -3.01 2.52 -9.18
C ILE A 21 -2.16 2.61 -10.44
N HIS A 22 -1.11 3.43 -10.39
CA HIS A 22 -0.18 3.50 -11.51
C HIS A 22 0.54 2.13 -11.65
N PRO A 23 0.69 1.59 -12.88
CA PRO A 23 1.26 0.26 -13.07
C PRO A 23 2.66 0.10 -12.46
N SER A 24 3.47 1.16 -12.49
CA SER A 24 4.79 1.14 -11.82
C SER A 24 4.72 1.01 -10.30
N LEU A 25 3.64 1.48 -9.64
CA LEU A 25 3.45 1.31 -8.20
C LEU A 25 3.09 -0.14 -7.86
N VAL A 26 2.31 -0.80 -8.71
CA VAL A 26 1.99 -2.23 -8.55
C VAL A 26 3.27 -3.04 -8.71
N GLU A 27 4.05 -2.79 -9.76
CA GLU A 27 5.34 -3.45 -9.97
C GLU A 27 6.31 -3.18 -8.83
N THR A 28 6.48 -1.92 -8.39
CA THR A 28 7.36 -1.57 -7.27
C THR A 28 6.92 -2.24 -5.98
N LYS A 29 5.62 -2.37 -5.71
CA LYS A 29 5.13 -3.07 -4.50
C LYS A 29 5.39 -4.56 -4.53
N ILE A 30 5.23 -5.18 -5.70
CA ILE A 30 5.48 -6.61 -5.92
C ILE A 30 6.99 -6.89 -5.91
N LYS A 31 7.79 -6.07 -6.59
CA LYS A 31 9.23 -6.27 -6.81
C LYS A 31 10.13 -5.70 -5.73
N GLU A 32 9.86 -4.49 -5.22
CA GLU A 32 10.88 -3.76 -4.45
C GLU A 32 11.02 -4.21 -3.02
N ASN A 33 10.10 -5.04 -2.50
CA ASN A 33 10.21 -5.55 -1.13
C ASN A 33 10.53 -4.39 -0.18
N TRP A 34 9.88 -3.23 -0.37
CA TRP A 34 10.34 -1.96 0.17
C TRP A 34 10.42 -1.98 1.71
N GLU A 35 9.54 -2.77 2.34
CA GLU A 35 9.60 -3.13 3.76
C GLU A 35 10.97 -3.74 4.12
N HIS A 36 11.46 -4.69 3.32
CA HIS A 36 12.79 -5.27 3.48
C HIS A 36 13.91 -4.25 3.23
N LEU A 37 13.79 -3.37 2.23
CA LEU A 37 14.78 -2.33 1.99
C LEU A 37 14.87 -1.35 3.18
N MET A 38 13.72 -0.92 3.71
CA MET A 38 13.68 -0.04 4.89
C MET A 38 14.27 -0.74 6.12
N LYS A 39 14.00 -2.04 6.29
CA LYS A 39 14.61 -2.85 7.34
C LYS A 39 16.13 -2.95 7.20
N GLN A 40 16.65 -3.15 5.98
CA GLN A 40 18.10 -3.15 5.70
C GLN A 40 18.75 -1.80 6.00
N LYS A 41 18.01 -0.70 5.83
CA LYS A 41 18.45 0.65 6.19
C LYS A 41 18.35 0.96 7.69
N GLY A 42 17.89 0.01 8.50
CA GLY A 42 17.78 0.15 9.96
C GLY A 42 16.50 0.83 10.44
N PHE A 43 15.49 1.00 9.59
CA PHE A 43 14.18 1.49 10.00
C PHE A 43 13.32 0.34 10.52
N ASP A 44 12.54 0.61 11.57
CA ASP A 44 11.62 -0.35 12.19
C ASP A 44 10.16 -0.15 11.80
N THR A 45 9.87 0.96 11.12
CA THR A 45 8.52 1.40 10.79
C THR A 45 8.53 2.05 9.43
N VAL A 46 7.48 1.79 8.67
CA VAL A 46 7.26 2.41 7.38
C VAL A 46 5.90 3.09 7.32
N MET A 47 5.79 4.10 6.46
CA MET A 47 4.59 4.91 6.28
C MET A 47 4.27 5.05 4.79
N THR A 48 2.99 5.10 4.48
CA THR A 48 2.45 5.37 3.14
C THR A 48 1.09 6.04 3.27
N SER A 49 0.47 6.42 2.16
CA SER A 49 -0.86 7.00 2.14
C SER A 49 -1.66 6.59 0.89
N THR A 50 -2.97 6.81 0.95
CA THR A 50 -3.93 6.58 -0.15
C THR A 50 -5.20 7.36 0.13
N GLN A 51 -5.92 7.75 -0.91
CA GLN A 51 -7.20 8.43 -0.75
C GLN A 51 -8.26 7.47 -0.18
N SER A 52 -9.18 8.03 0.61
CA SER A 52 -10.25 7.27 1.27
C SER A 52 -11.27 6.65 0.33
N ASP A 53 -11.31 7.05 -0.93
CA ASP A 53 -12.15 6.48 -1.98
C ASP A 53 -11.37 5.57 -2.95
N GLU A 54 -10.08 5.32 -2.71
CA GLU A 54 -9.29 4.34 -3.43
C GLU A 54 -9.37 2.95 -2.78
N HIS A 55 -9.24 1.89 -3.60
CA HIS A 55 -9.24 0.52 -3.10
C HIS A 55 -7.93 0.12 -2.41
N ALA A 56 -6.83 0.82 -2.67
CA ALA A 56 -5.51 0.55 -2.10
C ALA A 56 -5.51 0.56 -0.56
N GLN A 57 -6.38 1.35 0.09
CA GLN A 57 -6.53 1.31 1.55
C GLN A 57 -6.83 -0.10 2.10
N HIS A 58 -7.62 -0.90 1.37
CA HIS A 58 -7.96 -2.26 1.79
C HIS A 58 -6.78 -3.21 1.56
N PHE A 59 -6.02 -2.99 0.49
CA PHE A 59 -4.79 -3.74 0.22
C PHE A 59 -3.77 -3.55 1.35
N TYR A 60 -3.49 -2.31 1.73
CA TYR A 60 -2.56 -2.03 2.82
C TYR A 60 -3.02 -2.59 4.17
N ARG A 61 -4.31 -2.46 4.51
CA ARG A 61 -4.84 -3.06 5.75
C ARG A 61 -4.72 -4.58 5.76
N LYS A 62 -4.91 -5.25 4.61
CA LYS A 62 -4.66 -6.70 4.49
C LYS A 62 -3.18 -7.06 4.66
N LEU A 63 -2.26 -6.18 4.27
CA LEU A 63 -0.82 -6.34 4.48
C LEU A 63 -0.35 -6.02 5.92
N GLY A 64 -1.26 -5.65 6.82
CA GLY A 64 -0.98 -5.35 8.22
C GLY A 64 -0.62 -3.90 8.52
N TYR A 65 -0.87 -2.97 7.58
CA TYR A 65 -0.80 -1.55 7.87
C TYR A 65 -1.99 -1.11 8.73
N VAL A 66 -1.75 -0.14 9.60
CA VAL A 66 -2.76 0.47 10.47
C VAL A 66 -2.86 1.95 10.20
N ASP A 67 -4.07 2.49 10.31
CA ASP A 67 -4.36 3.90 10.16
C ASP A 67 -3.62 4.69 11.27
N ALA A 68 -2.83 5.68 10.87
CA ALA A 68 -2.00 6.50 11.76
C ALA A 68 -2.42 7.98 11.79
N GLY A 69 -3.33 8.37 10.89
CA GLY A 69 -3.80 9.74 10.76
C GLY A 69 -4.39 9.98 9.37
N SER A 70 -4.66 11.24 9.07
CA SER A 70 -5.23 11.63 7.79
C SER A 70 -5.00 13.10 7.47
N LEU A 71 -4.99 13.46 6.19
CA LEU A 71 -5.03 14.84 5.72
C LEU A 71 -6.39 15.14 5.10
N LEU A 72 -7.01 16.25 5.52
CA LEU A 72 -8.24 16.76 4.93
C LEU A 72 -7.87 17.84 3.90
N LEU A 73 -8.36 17.68 2.68
CA LEU A 73 -8.24 18.66 1.61
C LEU A 73 -9.65 19.05 1.16
N GLU A 74 -9.87 20.34 0.90
CA GLU A 74 -11.23 20.89 0.71
C GLU A 74 -11.98 20.28 -0.48
N THR A 75 -11.27 19.92 -1.55
CA THR A 75 -11.84 19.47 -2.82
C THR A 75 -11.47 18.04 -3.17
N GLN A 76 -10.85 17.30 -2.24
CA GLN A 76 -10.38 15.93 -2.48
C GLN A 76 -10.85 15.00 -1.37
N PRO A 77 -10.99 13.70 -1.67
CA PRO A 77 -11.17 12.68 -0.66
C PRO A 77 -10.07 12.74 0.42
N LEU A 78 -10.40 12.32 1.63
CA LEU A 78 -9.48 12.25 2.77
C LEU A 78 -8.24 11.41 2.39
N GLU A 79 -7.04 11.94 2.59
CA GLU A 79 -5.83 11.13 2.47
C GLU A 79 -5.62 10.35 3.77
N ILE A 80 -5.63 9.02 3.71
CA ILE A 80 -5.41 8.14 4.86
C ILE A 80 -3.91 7.90 5.00
N ILE A 81 -3.33 8.19 6.17
CA ILE A 81 -1.94 7.86 6.50
C ILE A 81 -1.92 6.47 7.15
N LEU A 82 -1.07 5.58 6.62
CA LEU A 82 -0.96 4.19 7.02
C LEU A 82 0.48 3.88 7.45
N ILE A 83 0.65 3.20 8.59
CA ILE A 83 1.97 2.75 9.06
C ILE A 83 2.00 1.24 9.27
N LYS A 84 3.19 0.66 9.17
CA LYS A 84 3.44 -0.74 9.54
C LYS A 84 4.82 -0.87 10.18
N LYS A 85 4.89 -1.66 11.25
CA LYS A 85 6.16 -2.09 11.85
C LYS A 85 6.75 -3.24 11.02
N ILE A 86 8.03 -3.19 10.68
CA ILE A 86 8.72 -4.09 9.73
C ILE A 86 9.95 -4.79 10.32
#